data_AF-A0A6P1W2L9-F1
#
_entry.id   AF-A0A6P1W2L9-F1
#
_cell.length_a   1.000
_cell.length_b   1.000
_cell.length_c   1.000
_cell.angle_alpha   90.00
_cell.angle_beta   90.00
_cell.angle_gamma   90.00
#
_symmetry.space_group_name_H-M   'P 1'
#
loop_
_entity.id
_entity.type
_entity.pdbx_description
1 polymer ?
#
loop_
_entity_poly.entity_id
_entity_poly.type
_entity_poly.pdbx_seq_one_letter_code
_entity_poly.pdbx_strand_id
1 'polypeptide(L)'
;MKIITILFAFLLGLSTLTSAQTKSVENEKFVFLNNGATIGMIVKSVLKADKQRLKLTDQQLPKAKQIITDATVKYNEGVKQLKKSGLNNQKLRVLAVAVETEKVHQYKTILTPDQYAILVAQHKKVYPESKV
;
A
#
# COMPACT_ATOMS: atom_id res chain seq x y z
N MET A 1 -62.83 0.38 9.55
CA MET A 1 -61.62 -0.45 9.37
C MET A 1 -61.71 -1.19 8.04
N LYS A 2 -60.57 -1.34 7.34
CA LYS A 2 -60.31 -2.21 6.17
C LYS A 2 -60.78 -1.75 4.78
N ILE A 3 -60.15 -0.71 4.22
CA ILE A 3 -59.93 -0.61 2.75
C ILE A 3 -58.56 0.08 2.46
N ILE A 4 -57.54 -0.26 3.24
CA ILE A 4 -56.15 0.20 3.02
C ILE A 4 -55.36 -0.97 2.44
N THR A 5 -55.63 -1.39 1.21
CA THR A 5 -54.80 -2.46 0.62
C THR A 5 -54.80 -2.57 -0.90
N ILE A 6 -55.25 -1.57 -1.67
CA ILE A 6 -55.17 -1.67 -3.14
C ILE A 6 -54.86 -0.29 -3.74
N LEU A 7 -53.67 0.23 -3.48
CA LEU A 7 -53.00 1.12 -4.43
C LEU A 7 -51.48 1.19 -4.17
N PHE A 8 -50.92 0.11 -3.64
CA PHE A 8 -49.48 -0.08 -3.44
C PHE A 8 -48.79 -0.66 -4.70
N ALA A 9 -49.48 -0.58 -5.85
CA ALA A 9 -49.05 -1.10 -7.14
C ALA A 9 -48.64 0.01 -8.12
N PHE A 10 -48.42 1.25 -7.66
CA PHE A 10 -47.63 2.23 -8.41
C PHE A 10 -46.14 2.08 -8.06
N LEU A 11 -45.71 0.83 -8.21
CA LEU A 11 -44.35 0.39 -8.27
C LEU A 11 -43.74 0.89 -9.58
N LEU A 12 -42.54 1.47 -9.44
CA LEU A 12 -41.38 1.12 -10.27
C LEU A 12 -41.35 1.62 -11.70
N GLY A 13 -41.49 2.93 -11.88
CA GLY A 13 -41.33 3.51 -13.21
C GLY A 13 -40.68 4.87 -13.23
N LEU A 14 -39.66 5.17 -12.40
CA LEU A 14 -38.81 6.34 -12.66
C LEU A 14 -37.45 6.22 -11.98
N SER A 15 -36.57 5.46 -12.63
CA SER A 15 -35.22 5.89 -12.99
C SER A 15 -34.56 6.95 -12.09
N THR A 16 -34.04 6.51 -10.95
CA THR A 16 -32.80 7.09 -10.43
C THR A 16 -31.67 6.14 -10.79
N LEU A 17 -31.07 6.39 -11.96
CA LEU A 17 -29.70 5.97 -12.26
C LEU A 17 -28.78 6.70 -11.30
N THR A 18 -28.79 6.30 -10.03
CA THR A 18 -27.65 6.51 -9.16
C THR A 18 -26.57 5.59 -9.71
N SER A 19 -25.77 6.15 -10.61
CA SER A 19 -24.45 5.61 -10.89
C SER A 19 -23.75 5.56 -9.54
N ALA A 20 -23.77 4.39 -8.90
CA ALA A 20 -22.82 4.03 -7.88
C ALA A 20 -21.48 4.02 -8.58
N GLN A 21 -20.90 5.21 -8.74
CA GLN A 21 -19.52 5.39 -9.10
C GLN A 21 -18.75 4.75 -7.96
N THR A 22 -18.41 3.48 -8.15
CA THR A 22 -17.39 2.80 -7.38
C THR A 22 -16.20 3.74 -7.39
N LYS A 23 -15.99 4.44 -6.27
CA LYS A 23 -14.78 5.22 -6.08
C LYS A 23 -13.63 4.27 -6.39
N SER A 24 -12.87 4.60 -7.44
CA SER A 24 -11.71 3.82 -7.81
C SER A 24 -10.82 3.72 -6.57
N VAL A 25 -10.71 2.50 -6.05
CA VAL A 25 -9.90 2.13 -4.88
C VAL A 25 -8.41 2.43 -5.12
N GLU A 26 -8.05 2.84 -6.33
CA GLU A 26 -6.71 3.27 -6.71
C GLU A 26 -6.37 4.69 -6.20
N ASN A 27 -7.36 5.57 -6.01
CA ASN A 27 -7.11 6.94 -5.55
C ASN A 27 -6.91 7.07 -4.02
N GLU A 28 -7.32 6.06 -3.25
CA GLU A 28 -7.19 6.08 -1.78
C GLU A 28 -5.97 5.31 -1.25
N LYS A 29 -5.17 4.70 -2.15
CA LYS A 29 -4.07 3.81 -1.75
C LYS A 29 -2.83 4.53 -1.19
N PHE A 30 -2.82 5.86 -1.15
CA PHE A 30 -1.61 6.64 -0.84
C PHE A 30 -1.79 7.76 0.20
N VAL A 31 -2.75 7.63 1.11
CA VAL A 31 -2.87 8.57 2.24
C VAL A 31 -2.78 7.84 3.56
N PHE A 32 -1.55 7.55 4.03
CA PHE A 32 -1.35 7.23 5.43
C PHE A 32 -0.08 7.87 6.00
N LEU A 33 -0.23 8.28 7.29
CA LEU A 33 0.76 8.27 8.40
C LEU A 33 1.12 9.60 9.07
N ASN A 34 0.17 10.24 9.77
CA ASN A 34 0.50 11.26 10.77
C ASN A 34 0.58 10.76 12.23
N ASN A 35 0.60 9.44 12.48
CA ASN A 35 0.72 8.88 13.83
C ASN A 35 1.62 7.61 13.87
N GLY A 36 2.46 7.48 14.90
CA GLY A 36 3.41 6.37 15.06
C GLY A 36 2.73 4.98 15.15
N ALA A 37 1.47 4.91 15.57
CA ALA A 37 0.69 3.68 15.60
C ALA A 37 0.51 3.04 14.21
N THR A 38 0.26 3.86 13.19
CA THR A 38 0.01 3.36 11.84
C THR A 38 1.32 2.97 11.14
N ILE A 39 2.45 3.61 11.48
CA ILE A 39 3.80 3.14 11.09
C ILE A 39 4.04 1.74 11.66
N GLY A 40 3.79 1.54 12.95
CA GLY A 40 3.96 0.23 13.60
C GLY A 40 3.12 -0.88 12.96
N MET A 41 1.90 -0.56 12.53
CA MET A 41 1.02 -1.51 11.84
C MET A 41 1.55 -1.90 10.46
N ILE A 42 2.00 -0.93 9.66
CA ILE A 42 2.60 -1.18 8.35
C ILE A 42 3.86 -2.02 8.49
N VAL A 43 4.76 -1.65 9.41
CA VAL A 43 5.98 -2.41 9.68
C VAL A 43 5.66 -3.86 10.03
N LYS A 44 4.70 -4.09 10.93
CA LYS A 44 4.28 -5.45 11.30
C LYS A 44 3.70 -6.24 10.12
N SER A 45 2.85 -5.60 9.31
CA SER A 45 2.21 -6.24 8.16
C SER A 45 3.23 -6.63 7.09
N VAL A 46 4.12 -5.70 6.73
CA VAL A 46 5.19 -5.94 5.75
C VAL A 46 6.16 -6.99 6.27
N LEU A 47 6.59 -6.91 7.54
CA LEU A 47 7.50 -7.90 8.13
C LEU A 47 6.88 -9.29 8.16
N LYS A 48 5.58 -9.42 8.42
CA LYS A 48 4.86 -10.70 8.35
C LYS A 48 4.88 -11.27 6.92
N ALA A 49 4.57 -10.45 5.92
CA ALA A 49 4.60 -10.86 4.52
C ALA A 49 6.01 -11.27 4.07
N ASP A 50 7.02 -10.47 4.43
CA ASP A 50 8.42 -10.73 4.08
C ASP A 50 8.95 -11.98 4.79
N LYS A 51 8.61 -12.21 6.06
CA LYS A 51 8.94 -13.45 6.78
C LYS A 51 8.41 -14.68 6.05
N GLN A 52 7.15 -14.64 5.60
CA GLN A 52 6.54 -15.77 4.91
C GLN A 52 7.11 -15.99 3.50
N ARG A 53 7.31 -14.91 2.73
CA ARG A 53 7.75 -14.94 1.33
C ARG A 53 9.22 -15.31 1.21
N LEU A 54 10.07 -14.68 2.03
CA LEU A 54 11.52 -14.83 1.98
C LEU A 54 12.03 -15.91 2.94
N LYS A 55 11.15 -16.50 3.77
CA LYS A 55 11.54 -17.47 4.81
C LYS A 55 12.63 -16.89 5.72
N LEU A 56 12.42 -15.66 6.21
CA LEU A 56 13.41 -14.97 7.04
C LEU A 56 13.68 -15.77 8.32
N THR A 57 14.95 -15.96 8.63
CA THR A 57 15.40 -16.57 9.89
C THR A 57 15.18 -15.59 11.04
N ASP A 58 15.12 -16.10 12.27
CA ASP A 58 14.94 -15.24 13.44
C ASP A 58 16.11 -14.26 13.65
N GLN A 59 17.29 -14.57 13.13
CA GLN A 59 18.45 -13.66 13.09
C GLN A 59 18.27 -12.51 12.09
N GLN A 60 17.56 -12.74 10.97
CA GLN A 60 17.30 -11.71 9.95
C GLN A 60 16.18 -10.75 10.37
N LEU A 61 15.22 -11.21 11.19
CA LEU A 61 14.01 -10.44 11.53
C LEU A 61 14.25 -9.06 12.15
N PRO A 62 15.17 -8.87 13.13
CA PRO A 62 15.42 -7.56 13.71
C PRO A 62 15.91 -6.55 12.68
N LYS A 63 16.76 -6.99 11.75
CA LYS A 63 17.34 -6.15 10.72
C LYS A 63 16.34 -5.85 9.60
N ALA A 64 15.55 -6.83 9.19
CA ALA A 64 14.43 -6.63 8.26
C ALA A 64 13.41 -5.62 8.83
N LYS A 65 13.08 -5.73 10.12
CA LYS A 65 12.19 -4.77 10.81
C LYS A 65 12.74 -3.34 10.75
N GLN A 66 14.04 -3.16 10.99
CA GLN A 66 14.69 -1.85 10.90
C GLN A 66 14.58 -1.28 9.48
N ILE A 67 14.98 -2.05 8.47
CA ILE A 67 14.92 -1.67 7.05
C ILE A 67 13.50 -1.25 6.64
N ILE A 68 12.47 -2.01 7.04
CA ILE A 68 11.07 -1.68 6.75
C ILE A 68 10.64 -0.40 7.47
N THR A 69 11.07 -0.21 8.72
CA THR A 69 10.75 0.98 9.53
C THR A 69 11.31 2.22 8.86
N ASP A 70 12.59 2.19 8.50
CA ASP A 70 13.29 3.30 7.87
C ASP A 70 12.64 3.67 6.52
N ALA A 71 12.29 2.68 5.70
CA ALA A 71 11.56 2.88 4.46
C ALA A 71 10.17 3.51 4.70
N THR A 72 9.43 3.04 5.71
CA THR A 72 8.09 3.56 6.05
C THR A 72 8.16 5.01 6.49
N VAL A 73 9.14 5.36 7.33
CA VAL A 73 9.38 6.74 7.78
C VAL A 73 9.76 7.63 6.60
N LYS A 74 10.71 7.19 5.76
CA LYS A 74 11.15 7.93 4.58
C LYS A 74 10.03 8.20 3.59
N TYR A 75 9.17 7.20 3.34
CA TYR A 75 7.99 7.37 2.51
C TYR A 75 7.05 8.43 3.10
N ASN A 76 6.76 8.35 4.40
CA ASN A 76 5.88 9.30 5.06
C ASN A 76 6.41 10.75 5.03
N GLU A 77 7.71 10.92 5.28
CA GLU A 77 8.37 12.22 5.16
C GLU A 77 8.31 12.77 3.74
N GLY A 78 8.57 11.94 2.74
CA GLY A 78 8.41 12.30 1.33
C GLY A 78 6.98 12.74 1.01
N VAL A 79 5.97 12.01 1.48
CA VAL A 79 4.56 12.40 1.29
C VAL A 79 4.27 13.75 1.95
N LYS A 80 4.81 14.03 3.14
CA LYS A 80 4.67 15.34 3.79
C LYS A 80 5.29 16.46 2.95
N GLN A 81 6.45 16.24 2.34
CA GLN A 81 7.09 17.21 1.44
C GLN A 81 6.29 17.41 0.16
N LEU A 82 5.75 16.33 -0.43
CA LEU A 82 4.91 16.40 -1.63
C LEU A 82 3.60 17.15 -1.36
N LYS A 83 2.99 16.98 -0.18
CA LYS A 83 1.81 17.76 0.23
C LYS A 83 2.08 19.27 0.26
N LYS A 84 3.30 19.68 0.63
CA LYS A 84 3.72 21.10 0.63
C LYS A 84 4.00 21.64 -0.78
N SER A 85 4.44 20.79 -1.70
CA SER A 85 4.93 21.18 -3.05
C SER A 85 3.98 20.79 -4.19
N GLY A 86 2.74 20.40 -3.88
CA GLY A 86 1.75 19.94 -4.85
C GLY A 86 1.83 18.43 -5.08
N LEU A 87 1.02 17.69 -4.32
CA LEU A 87 0.90 16.24 -4.37
C LEU A 87 0.14 15.81 -5.63
N ASN A 88 0.65 14.80 -6.34
CA ASN A 88 -0.08 14.10 -7.38
C ASN A 88 0.37 12.63 -7.46
N ASN A 89 -0.39 11.82 -8.20
CA ASN A 89 -0.16 10.38 -8.30
C ASN A 89 1.21 10.03 -8.93
N GLN A 90 1.68 10.82 -9.89
CA GLN A 90 2.99 10.61 -10.52
C GLN A 90 4.13 10.81 -9.52
N LYS A 91 4.12 11.92 -8.77
CA LYS A 91 5.10 12.22 -7.72
C LYS A 91 5.07 11.19 -6.60
N LEU A 92 3.88 10.73 -6.21
CA LEU A 92 3.70 9.63 -5.26
C LEU A 92 4.30 8.32 -5.77
N ARG A 93 4.07 7.98 -7.05
CA ARG A 93 4.64 6.79 -7.67
C ARG A 93 6.16 6.84 -7.71
N VAL A 94 6.75 7.96 -8.12
CA VAL A 94 8.21 8.16 -8.13
C VAL A 94 8.79 8.02 -6.72
N LEU A 95 8.16 8.63 -5.72
CA LEU A 95 8.57 8.49 -4.32
C LEU A 95 8.50 7.02 -3.86
N ALA A 96 7.40 6.32 -4.15
CA ALA A 96 7.23 4.92 -3.78
C ALA A 96 8.29 4.03 -4.44
N VAL A 97 8.53 4.20 -5.74
CA VAL A 97 9.56 3.45 -6.48
C VAL A 97 10.94 3.68 -5.87
N ALA A 98 11.30 4.92 -5.56
CA ALA A 98 12.60 5.26 -4.99
C ALA A 98 12.80 4.60 -3.62
N VAL A 99 11.83 4.74 -2.71
CA VAL A 99 11.89 4.19 -1.35
C VAL A 99 11.90 2.65 -1.37
N GLU A 100 11.03 2.03 -2.16
CA GLU A 100 10.98 0.56 -2.26
C GLU A 100 12.24 -0.01 -2.91
N THR A 101 12.81 0.67 -3.92
CA THR A 101 14.07 0.26 -4.56
C THR A 101 15.24 0.30 -3.57
N GLU A 102 15.37 1.38 -2.81
CA GLU A 102 16.37 1.49 -1.75
C GLU A 102 16.20 0.42 -0.67
N LYS A 103 14.96 0.17 -0.25
CA LYS A 103 14.63 -0.92 0.69
C LYS A 103 15.15 -2.26 0.15
N VAL A 104 14.93 -2.56 -1.13
CA VAL A 104 15.45 -3.79 -1.74
C VAL A 104 16.97 -3.82 -1.69
N HIS A 105 17.67 -2.74 -2.05
CA HIS A 105 19.14 -2.71 -1.95
C HIS A 105 19.64 -2.94 -0.51
N GLN A 106 18.99 -2.38 0.50
CA GLN A 106 19.34 -2.61 1.90
C GLN A 106 19.15 -4.07 2.31
N TYR A 107 18.08 -4.72 1.84
CA TYR A 107 17.82 -6.14 2.07
C TYR A 107 18.94 -7.06 1.57
N LYS A 108 19.67 -6.66 0.52
CA LYS A 108 20.79 -7.46 -0.04
C LYS A 108 21.86 -7.80 1.01
N THR A 109 22.02 -6.97 2.03
CA THR A 109 23.02 -7.17 3.09
C THR A 109 22.64 -8.24 4.11
N ILE A 110 21.35 -8.60 4.19
CA ILE A 110 20.83 -9.54 5.19
C ILE A 110 20.26 -10.82 4.60
N LEU A 111 19.96 -10.84 3.29
CA LEU A 111 19.37 -11.97 2.59
C LEU A 111 20.44 -12.85 1.94
N THR A 112 20.14 -14.15 1.82
CA THR A 112 20.90 -15.02 0.91
C THR A 112 20.66 -14.62 -0.55
N PRO A 113 21.51 -15.03 -1.50
CA PRO A 113 21.29 -14.77 -2.92
C PRO A 113 19.92 -15.21 -3.43
N ASP A 114 19.43 -16.39 -3.01
CA ASP A 114 18.14 -16.93 -3.42
C ASP A 114 16.97 -16.11 -2.86
N GLN A 115 17.03 -15.76 -1.56
CA GLN A 115 16.04 -14.89 -0.94
C GLN A 115 16.01 -13.52 -1.63
N TYR A 116 17.18 -12.98 -1.96
CA TYR A 116 17.29 -11.71 -2.65
C TYR A 116 16.68 -11.77 -4.06
N ALA A 117 16.93 -12.84 -4.81
CA ALA A 117 16.33 -13.05 -6.13
C ALA A 117 14.79 -13.06 -6.07
N ILE A 118 14.20 -13.73 -5.07
CA ILE A 118 12.74 -13.72 -4.83
C ILE A 118 12.24 -12.30 -4.55
N LEU A 119 12.96 -11.55 -3.71
CA LEU A 119 12.61 -10.16 -3.41
C LEU A 119 12.66 -9.27 -4.66
N VAL A 120 13.73 -9.38 -5.46
CA VAL A 120 13.91 -8.60 -6.69
C VAL A 120 12.84 -8.93 -7.73
N ALA A 121 12.51 -10.21 -7.91
CA ALA A 121 11.45 -10.63 -8.82
C ALA A 121 10.10 -10.04 -8.42
N GLN A 122 9.76 -10.07 -7.13
CA GLN A 122 8.55 -9.45 -6.62
C GLN A 122 8.56 -7.92 -6.78
N HIS A 123 9.69 -7.28 -6.54
CA HIS A 123 9.86 -5.83 -6.71
C HIS A 123 9.61 -5.41 -8.16
N LYS A 124 10.23 -6.08 -9.12
CA LYS A 124 10.06 -5.83 -10.56
C LYS A 124 8.62 -6.05 -11.05
N LYS A 125 7.88 -6.98 -10.42
CA LYS A 125 6.46 -7.18 -10.71
C LYS A 125 5.60 -5.98 -10.30
N VAL A 126 5.93 -5.31 -9.20
CA VAL A 126 5.18 -4.16 -8.67
C VAL A 126 5.68 -2.84 -9.26
N TYR A 127 6.99 -2.73 -9.49
CA TYR A 127 7.73 -1.57 -9.97
C TYR A 127 8.61 -1.95 -11.16
N PRO A 128 8.02 -2.23 -12.35
CA PRO A 128 8.77 -2.58 -13.55
C PRO A 128 9.74 -1.47 -14.00
N GLU A 129 9.48 -0.22 -13.62
CA GLU A 129 10.35 0.93 -13.88
C GLU A 129 11.59 1.02 -12.98
N SER A 130 11.70 0.17 -11.96
CA SER A 130 12.83 0.17 -11.03
C SER A 130 14.10 -0.44 -11.65
N LYS A 131 15.28 0.05 -11.23
CA LYS A 131 16.60 -0.36 -11.76
C LYS A 131 17.35 -1.35 -10.84
N VAL A 132 16.61 -2.23 -10.16
CA VAL A 132 17.16 -3.21 -9.20
C VAL A 132 17.77 -4.42 -9.90
#